data_AF-A0A0U3DQG1-F1
#
_entry.id   AF-A0A0U3DQG1-F1
#
_cell.length_a   1.000
_cell.length_b   1.000
_cell.length_c   1.000
_cell.angle_alpha   90.00
_cell.angle_beta   90.00
_cell.angle_gamma   90.00
#
_symmetry.space_group_name_H-M   'P 1'
#
loop_
_entity.id
_entity.type
_entity.pdbx_description
1 polymer ?
#
loop_
_entity_poly.entity_id
_entity_poly.type
_entity_poly.pdbx_seq_one_letter_code
_entity_poly.pdbx_strand_id
1 'polypeptide(L)'
;MKDQDISAPSRRTTKINISAALVARAKEMGVNVSQAAEQGVEDAVAKRMGERWLEENQEALISSNAFVEAHGLPLAKYRPF
;
A
#
# COMPACT_ATOMS: atom_id res chain seq x y z
N MET A 1 7.55 20.86 25.49
CA MET A 1 8.47 20.92 24.34
C MET A 1 8.87 19.52 23.94
N LYS A 2 8.22 18.97 22.92
CA LYS A 2 8.70 17.85 22.09
C LYS A 2 8.11 18.08 20.71
N ASP A 3 8.67 19.08 20.04
CA ASP A 3 8.49 19.29 18.62
C ASP A 3 9.12 18.08 17.92
N GLN A 4 8.27 17.17 17.44
CA GLN A 4 8.72 16.15 16.50
C GLN A 4 9.03 16.88 15.20
N ASP A 5 10.32 17.10 14.98
CA ASP A 5 10.87 17.57 13.74
C ASP A 5 10.39 16.63 12.61
N ILE A 6 9.44 17.12 11.81
CA ILE A 6 8.94 16.44 10.62
C ILE A 6 10.04 16.58 9.57
N SER A 7 11.15 15.87 9.76
CA SER A 7 12.26 15.89 8.83
C SER A 7 11.74 15.42 7.49
N ALA A 8 11.67 16.33 6.53
CA ALA A 8 11.22 16.04 5.17
C ALA A 8 11.99 14.79 4.68
N PRO A 9 11.30 13.79 4.11
CA PRO A 9 11.92 12.51 3.78
C PRO A 9 13.14 12.77 2.88
N SER A 10 14.31 12.36 3.34
CA SER A 10 15.56 12.52 2.61
C SER A 10 15.46 11.72 1.30
N ARG A 11 15.17 12.40 0.19
CA ARG A 11 15.11 11.76 -1.13
C ARG A 11 16.52 11.36 -1.54
N ARG A 12 16.74 10.06 -1.71
CA ARG A 12 18.01 9.52 -2.22
C ARG A 12 17.90 9.26 -3.72
N THR A 13 18.83 9.82 -4.47
CA THR A 13 18.96 9.50 -5.89
C THR A 13 19.55 8.12 -6.05
N THR A 14 18.78 7.19 -6.62
CA THR A 14 19.22 5.83 -6.92
C THR A 14 19.33 5.67 -8.43
N LYS A 15 20.46 5.13 -8.93
CA LYS A 15 20.59 4.78 -10.36
C LYS A 15 19.80 3.51 -10.62
N ILE A 16 18.83 3.59 -11.53
CA ILE A 16 18.00 2.46 -11.95
C ILE A 16 18.05 2.32 -13.47
N ASN A 17 17.98 1.08 -13.95
CA ASN A 17 17.95 0.79 -15.38
C ASN A 17 16.49 0.73 -15.85
N ILE A 18 16.12 1.62 -16.77
CA ILE A 18 14.79 1.69 -17.39
C ILE A 18 14.97 1.59 -18.91
N SER A 19 14.00 0.98 -19.61
CA SER A 19 14.05 0.86 -21.06
C SER A 19 14.04 2.23 -21.75
N ALA A 20 14.94 2.42 -22.71
CA ALA A 20 15.08 3.68 -23.43
C ALA A 20 13.79 4.07 -24.18
N ALA A 21 13.07 3.08 -24.74
CA ALA A 21 11.79 3.28 -25.41
C ALA A 21 10.71 3.84 -24.47
N LEU A 22 10.68 3.40 -23.21
CA LEU A 22 9.72 3.91 -22.22
C LEU A 22 10.06 5.35 -21.81
N VAL A 23 11.34 5.66 -21.62
CA VAL A 23 11.79 7.03 -21.32
C VAL A 23 11.49 7.97 -22.49
N ALA A 24 11.68 7.53 -23.73
CA ALA A 24 11.34 8.31 -24.92
C ALA A 24 9.85 8.64 -24.96
N ARG A 25 8.98 7.64 -24.81
CA ARG A 25 7.52 7.84 -24.71
C ARG A 25 7.11 8.74 -23.55
N ALA A 26 7.73 8.56 -22.38
CA ALA A 26 7.44 9.40 -21.22
C ALA A 26 7.77 10.87 -21.51
N LYS A 27 8.90 11.15 -22.17
CA LYS A 27 9.27 12.51 -22.59
C LYS A 27 8.30 13.08 -23.63
N GLU A 28 7.91 12.31 -24.63
CA GLU A 28 6.93 12.72 -25.65
C GLU A 28 5.58 13.12 -25.01
N MET A 29 5.17 12.41 -23.96
CA MET A 29 3.93 12.67 -23.23
C MET A 29 4.08 13.65 -22.06
N GLY A 30 5.27 14.22 -21.82
CA GLY A 30 5.52 15.13 -20.72
C GLY A 30 5.46 14.50 -19.31
N VAL A 31 5.60 13.18 -19.22
CA VAL A 31 5.57 12.44 -17.95
C VAL A 31 6.90 12.57 -17.21
N ASN A 32 6.84 12.94 -15.94
CA ASN A 32 8.00 12.97 -15.06
C ASN A 32 8.36 11.55 -14.61
N VAL A 33 9.38 10.96 -15.24
CA VAL A 33 9.83 9.59 -14.98
C VAL A 33 10.20 9.36 -13.51
N SER A 34 10.83 10.32 -12.85
CA SER A 34 11.23 10.18 -11.44
C SER A 34 10.02 10.10 -10.51
N GLN A 35 9.01 10.94 -10.75
CA GLN A 35 7.77 10.93 -9.97
C GLN A 35 6.95 9.66 -10.24
N ALA A 36 6.85 9.25 -11.50
CA ALA A 36 6.16 8.01 -11.86
C ALA A 36 6.85 6.77 -11.28
N ALA A 37 8.19 6.77 -11.22
CA ALA A 37 8.95 5.70 -10.59
C ALA A 37 8.74 5.67 -9.08
N GLU A 38 8.69 6.83 -8.41
CA GLU A 38 8.39 6.92 -6.98
C GLU A 38 7.00 6.34 -6.67
N GLN A 39 5.97 6.74 -7.42
CA GLN A 39 4.62 6.18 -7.25
C GLN A 39 4.59 4.67 -7.49
N GLY A 40 5.24 4.19 -8.57
CA GLY A 40 5.28 2.76 -8.86
C GLY A 40 5.97 1.92 -7.78
N VAL A 41 6.99 2.48 -7.12
CA VAL A 41 7.65 1.85 -5.98
C VAL A 41 6.74 1.85 -4.75
N GLU A 42 6.06 2.97 -4.46
CA GLU A 42 5.11 3.06 -3.36
C GLU A 42 3.98 2.02 -3.50
N ASP A 43 3.38 1.94 -4.68
CA ASP A 43 2.28 0.99 -4.97
C ASP A 43 2.75 -0.46 -4.82
N ALA A 44 3.96 -0.77 -5.32
CA ALA A 44 4.54 -2.10 -5.21
C ALA A 44 4.83 -2.47 -3.73
N VAL A 45 5.35 -1.54 -2.94
CA VAL A 45 5.60 -1.75 -1.51
C VAL A 45 4.27 -1.94 -0.76
N ALA A 46 3.28 -1.08 -1.01
CA ALA A 46 1.96 -1.18 -0.39
C ALA A 46 1.30 -2.54 -0.69
N LYS A 47 1.38 -3.00 -1.95
CA LYS A 47 0.88 -4.33 -2.34
C LYS A 47 1.57 -5.45 -1.57
N ARG A 48 2.90 -5.43 -1.48
CA ARG A 48 3.68 -6.46 -0.77
C ARG A 48 3.42 -6.45 0.73
N MET A 49 3.24 -5.27 1.32
CA MET A 49 2.85 -5.14 2.72
C MET A 49 1.45 -5.69 2.96
N GLY A 50 0.50 -5.43 2.05
CA GLY A 50 -0.84 -6.01 2.12
C GLY A 50 -0.86 -7.52 1.99
N GLU A 51 -0.09 -8.08 1.04
CA GLU A 51 0.09 -9.53 0.88
C GLU A 51 0.63 -10.16 2.17
N ARG A 52 1.70 -9.60 2.73
CA ARG A 52 2.30 -10.07 3.98
C ARG A 52 1.34 -9.95 5.16
N TRP A 53 0.64 -8.83 5.27
CA TRP A 53 -0.36 -8.63 6.32
C TRP A 53 -1.47 -9.68 6.20
N LEU A 54 -1.93 -9.98 4.98
CA LEU A 54 -2.95 -10.98 4.76
C LEU A 54 -2.47 -12.38 5.19
N GLU A 55 -1.24 -12.76 4.86
CA GLU A 55 -0.64 -14.02 5.31
C GLU A 55 -0.57 -14.09 6.84
N GLU A 56 -0.09 -13.02 7.49
CA GLU A 56 0.03 -12.95 8.95
C GLU A 56 -1.34 -12.91 9.66
N ASN A 57 -2.37 -12.35 9.04
CA ASN A 57 -3.70 -12.20 9.63
C ASN A 57 -4.69 -13.27 9.14
N GLN A 58 -4.25 -14.23 8.32
CA GLN A 58 -5.12 -15.25 7.75
C GLN A 58 -5.78 -16.09 8.85
N GLU A 59 -5.03 -16.51 9.87
CA GLU A 59 -5.57 -17.28 11.00
C GLU A 59 -6.52 -16.46 11.88
N ALA A 60 -6.23 -15.18 12.08
CA ALA A 60 -7.11 -14.25 12.79
C ALA A 60 -8.43 -14.01 12.04
N LEU A 61 -8.37 -13.91 10.71
CA LEU A 61 -9.56 -13.77 9.86
C LEU A 61 -10.39 -15.05 9.84
N ILE A 62 -9.75 -16.22 9.73
CA ILE A 62 -10.45 -17.53 9.75
C ILE A 62 -11.16 -17.73 11.09
N SER A 63 -10.47 -17.48 12.22
CA SER A 63 -11.07 -17.62 13.55
C SER A 63 -12.21 -16.62 13.79
N SER A 64 -12.06 -15.38 13.32
CA SER A 64 -13.12 -14.37 13.36
C SER A 64 -14.34 -14.77 12.51
N ASN A 65 -14.11 -15.26 11.30
CA ASN A 65 -15.18 -15.76 10.42
C ASN A 65 -15.90 -16.97 11.04
N ALA A 66 -15.15 -17.94 11.58
CA ALA A 66 -15.73 -19.09 12.26
C ALA A 66 -16.56 -18.70 13.50
N PHE A 67 -16.11 -17.68 14.24
CA PHE A 67 -16.88 -17.13 15.38
C PHE A 67 -18.19 -16.49 14.92
N VAL A 68 -18.18 -15.74 13.82
CA VAL A 68 -19.39 -15.13 13.24
C VAL A 68 -20.33 -16.19 12.65
N GLU A 69 -19.83 -17.26 12.04
CA GLU A 69 -20.67 -18.38 11.59
C GLU A 69 -21.31 -19.14 12.76
N ALA A 70 -20.56 -19.36 13.84
CA ALA A 70 -21.05 -20.09 15.01
C ALA A 70 -22.01 -19.27 15.89
N HIS A 71 -21.80 -17.96 16.02
CA HIS A 71 -22.54 -17.11 16.96
C HIS A 71 -23.42 -16.05 16.30
N GLY A 72 -23.38 -15.97 14.97
CA GLY A 72 -24.03 -14.91 14.21
C GLY A 72 -23.31 -13.56 14.38
N LEU A 73 -23.81 -12.53 13.69
CA LEU A 73 -23.24 -11.18 13.76
C LEU A 73 -23.52 -10.56 15.15
N PRO A 74 -22.50 -10.28 15.98
CA PRO A 74 -22.69 -9.88 17.39
C PRO A 74 -23.53 -8.62 17.59
N LEU A 75 -23.55 -7.76 16.58
CA LEU A 75 -24.24 -6.46 16.59
C LEU A 75 -25.42 -6.39 15.61
N ALA A 76 -25.83 -7.50 15.00
CA ALA A 76 -27.00 -7.50 14.09
C ALA A 76 -28.28 -6.99 14.77
N LYS A 77 -28.41 -7.21 16.08
CA LYS A 77 -29.54 -6.73 16.91
C LYS A 77 -29.65 -5.21 17.05
N TYR A 78 -28.66 -4.44 16.60
CA TYR A 78 -28.65 -2.97 16.67
C TYR A 78 -28.63 -2.28 15.31
N ARG A 79 -28.82 -3.02 14.20
CA ARG A 79 -28.84 -2.44 12.86
C ARG A 79 -30.19 -1.73 12.61
N PRO A 80 -30.24 -0.39 12.50
CA PRO A 80 -31.44 0.29 12.02
C PRO A 80 -31.64 -0.02 10.52
N PHE A 81 -32.90 -0.21 10.13
CA PHE A 81 -33.37 -0.55 8.78
C PHE A 81 -33.43 0.67 7.86
#